data_AF-A0A316V1L0-F1
#
_entry.id   AF-A0A316V1L0-F1
#
_cell.length_a   1.000
_cell.length_b   1.000
_cell.length_c   1.000
_cell.angle_alpha   90.00
_cell.angle_beta   90.00
_cell.angle_gamma   90.00
#
_symmetry.space_group_name_H-M   'P 1'
#
loop_
_entity.id
_entity.type
_entity.pdbx_description
1 polymer ?
#
loop_
_entity_poly.entity_id
_entity_poly.type
_entity_poly.pdbx_seq_one_letter_code
_entity_poly.pdbx_strand_id
1 'polypeptide(L)'
;MTLPQPTGDAAVSTLTIEIPVTRPRTFLPERYAHRRSGSPPRPAFRLETVSVTLYYPTSKDPLPSTSKHTWLPAPRSSSLAGLLRYAGFNHGAWSYAAILPAWALGLWRTKLPTRQPGPLATNTSSVPLPTAIFSPGLAGTPSTYSVYCSRLASHGIVVAALDHRDMTSPASFVHSSRGGKMEEVVYTKETDLTEDEQAGPQWLYRRTQLAFRRAEVYEASLLLQRLNAGEGAAILEASTRKDTVKDIQDAQLPLWKGRLDLTSTDGKATSRLLGVGHSFGAATILSCINPALAPVPELEPQEPSSESLPDFSVGMLLDPWVQPLAEDVPLPASPSKPPPIFVVNSQGFTLWSAEFARVKKLCSTFASACAVTPDGRKGWLTTLTGTQHTDFSDFPFLLPRFFAKTKKEQENDTEEGEGAKDLVEALPQPSAVSKTSGYMDVFEALSLRVLLDGNRDDGLRVRWEGKDVKLKRETRGGLLLRHALREEDMVGAEAGAGL
;
A
#
# COMPACT_ATOMS: atom_id res chain seq x y z
N MET A 1 -16.78 -4.43 -16.44
CA MET A 1 -16.29 -4.95 -15.15
C MET A 1 -16.82 -4.04 -14.06
N THR A 2 -17.29 -4.59 -12.95
CA THR A 2 -17.86 -3.83 -11.83
C THR A 2 -17.17 -4.24 -10.55
N LEU A 3 -16.65 -3.26 -9.83
CA LEU A 3 -16.08 -3.48 -8.51
C LEU A 3 -17.21 -3.81 -7.50
N PRO A 4 -16.96 -4.68 -6.51
CA PRO A 4 -17.92 -4.94 -5.44
C PRO A 4 -18.38 -3.65 -4.78
N GLN A 5 -19.68 -3.57 -4.50
CA GLN A 5 -20.23 -2.43 -3.76
C GLN A 5 -19.81 -2.50 -2.27
N PRO A 6 -19.73 -1.34 -1.60
CA PRO A 6 -19.49 -1.30 -0.16
C PRO A 6 -20.63 -2.01 0.59
N THR A 7 -20.31 -2.66 1.70
CA THR A 7 -21.23 -3.55 2.44
C THR A 7 -21.77 -2.95 3.74
N GLY A 8 -21.21 -1.83 4.19
CA GLY A 8 -21.65 -1.17 5.41
C GLY A 8 -22.94 -0.34 5.24
N ASP A 9 -23.38 0.25 6.35
CA ASP A 9 -24.67 0.93 6.43
C ASP A 9 -24.68 2.29 5.72
N ALA A 10 -23.53 2.96 5.60
CA ALA A 10 -23.42 4.25 4.93
C ALA A 10 -23.18 4.12 3.43
N ALA A 11 -23.77 5.03 2.64
CA ALA A 11 -23.28 5.24 1.28
C ALA A 11 -21.88 5.87 1.32
N VAL A 12 -21.11 5.73 0.25
CA VAL A 12 -19.73 6.21 0.21
C VAL A 12 -19.55 7.21 -0.90
N SER A 13 -19.01 8.38 -0.58
CA SER A 13 -18.53 9.37 -1.55
C SER A 13 -17.01 9.31 -1.65
N THR A 14 -16.50 9.78 -2.77
CA THR A 14 -15.06 10.01 -2.95
C THR A 14 -14.79 11.43 -3.40
N LEU A 15 -13.68 12.00 -2.95
CA LEU A 15 -13.24 13.34 -3.31
C LEU A 15 -11.71 13.36 -3.39
N THR A 16 -11.14 13.85 -4.50
CA THR A 16 -9.69 14.08 -4.60
C THR A 16 -9.35 15.54 -4.39
N ILE A 17 -8.46 15.81 -3.44
CA ILE A 17 -7.95 17.14 -3.09
C ILE A 17 -6.45 17.16 -3.40
N GLU A 18 -6.01 18.18 -4.12
CA GLU A 18 -4.59 18.45 -4.34
C GLU A 18 -4.30 19.89 -3.90
N ILE A 19 -3.40 20.07 -2.93
CA ILE A 19 -3.01 21.38 -2.41
C ILE A 19 -1.49 21.50 -2.30
N PRO A 20 -0.91 22.71 -2.41
CA PRO A 20 0.51 22.93 -2.16
C PRO A 20 0.90 22.45 -0.77
N VAL A 21 2.09 21.85 -0.65
CA VAL A 21 2.61 21.45 0.65
C VAL A 21 3.04 22.66 1.46
N THR A 22 2.99 22.55 2.78
CA THR A 22 3.44 23.62 3.68
C THR A 22 4.95 23.85 3.60
N ARG A 23 5.72 22.79 3.35
CA ARG A 23 7.18 22.84 3.20
C ARG A 23 7.64 22.09 1.93
N PRO A 24 7.76 22.81 0.80
CA PRO A 24 8.32 22.24 -0.42
C PRO A 24 9.77 21.78 -0.21
N ARG A 25 10.12 20.59 -0.69
CA ARG A 25 11.44 19.99 -0.45
C ARG A 25 11.83 18.99 -1.54
N THR A 26 13.12 18.71 -1.64
CA THR A 26 13.69 17.87 -2.71
C THR A 26 14.65 16.85 -2.15
N PHE A 27 14.41 15.57 -2.41
CA PHE A 27 15.14 14.48 -1.77
C PHE A 27 16.28 13.97 -2.69
N LEU A 28 17.52 14.04 -2.19
CA LEU A 28 18.74 13.62 -2.89
C LEU A 28 18.85 14.13 -4.35
N PRO A 29 18.74 15.45 -4.58
CA PRO A 29 18.72 16.04 -5.94
C PRO A 29 19.97 15.74 -6.76
N GLU A 30 21.13 15.62 -6.11
CA GLU A 30 22.40 15.35 -6.78
C GLU A 30 22.49 13.92 -7.31
N ARG A 31 21.77 12.99 -6.67
CA ARG A 31 21.83 11.56 -6.99
C ARG A 31 20.71 11.11 -7.91
N TYR A 32 19.49 11.58 -7.67
CA TYR A 32 18.31 11.15 -8.41
C TYR A 32 17.74 12.33 -9.20
N ALA A 33 18.02 12.36 -10.50
CA ALA A 33 17.58 13.42 -11.38
C ALA A 33 17.14 12.90 -12.76
N HIS A 34 16.10 13.51 -13.31
CA HIS A 34 15.76 13.35 -14.71
C HIS A 34 16.76 14.11 -15.57
N ARG A 35 17.41 13.39 -16.48
CA ARG A 35 18.42 13.94 -17.37
C ARG A 35 17.92 13.88 -18.80
N ARG A 36 17.96 15.01 -19.50
CA ARG A 36 17.59 15.12 -20.91
C ARG A 36 18.68 15.90 -21.62
N SER A 37 19.15 15.35 -22.74
CA SER A 37 20.21 15.97 -23.56
C SER A 37 19.89 17.42 -23.86
N GLY A 38 20.85 18.32 -23.60
CA GLY A 38 20.73 19.75 -23.81
C GLY A 38 19.94 20.52 -22.74
N SER A 39 19.59 19.92 -21.60
CA SER A 39 18.92 20.60 -20.48
C SER A 39 19.54 20.24 -19.13
N PRO A 40 19.53 21.15 -18.13
CA PRO A 40 20.06 20.85 -16.81
C PRO A 40 19.30 19.69 -16.15
N PRO A 41 19.97 18.84 -15.34
CA PRO A 41 19.31 17.80 -14.56
C PRO A 41 18.18 18.38 -13.72
N ARG A 42 17.02 17.73 -13.77
CA ARG A 42 15.86 18.09 -12.94
C ARG A 42 15.73 17.10 -11.79
N PRO A 43 15.76 17.53 -10.52
CA PRO A 43 15.63 16.61 -9.40
C PRO A 43 14.36 15.75 -9.52
N ALA A 44 14.51 14.46 -9.27
CA ALA A 44 13.44 13.48 -9.41
C ALA A 44 12.41 13.61 -8.28
N PHE A 45 12.88 13.59 -7.04
CA PHE A 45 12.02 13.60 -5.85
C PHE A 45 11.72 15.02 -5.37
N ARG A 46 10.80 15.72 -6.05
CA ARG A 46 10.34 17.06 -5.67
C ARG A 46 8.93 17.00 -5.07
N LEU A 47 8.80 17.38 -3.80
CA LEU A 47 7.52 17.48 -3.13
C LEU A 47 7.03 18.93 -3.18
N GLU A 48 6.07 19.20 -4.06
CA GLU A 48 5.51 20.56 -4.26
C GLU A 48 4.04 20.66 -3.85
N THR A 49 3.25 19.59 -4.09
CA THR A 49 1.85 19.50 -3.68
C THR A 49 1.58 18.08 -3.13
N VAL A 50 0.58 17.92 -2.28
CA VAL A 50 0.11 16.62 -1.78
C VAL A 50 -1.24 16.30 -2.42
N SER A 51 -1.42 15.04 -2.86
CA SER A 51 -2.65 14.56 -3.49
C SER A 51 -3.29 13.47 -2.63
N VAL A 52 -4.51 13.75 -2.17
CA VAL A 52 -5.27 12.86 -1.27
C VAL A 52 -6.63 12.59 -1.86
N THR A 53 -7.01 11.32 -1.96
CA THR A 53 -8.39 10.91 -2.26
C THR A 53 -9.07 10.47 -0.98
N LEU A 54 -10.06 11.24 -0.56
CA LEU A 54 -10.93 10.91 0.56
C LEU A 54 -11.97 9.89 0.11
N TYR A 55 -12.16 8.84 0.91
CA TYR A 55 -13.32 7.96 0.89
C TYR A 55 -14.05 8.16 2.21
N TYR A 56 -15.33 8.53 2.16
CA TYR A 56 -16.03 8.93 3.38
C TYR A 56 -17.52 8.57 3.33
N PRO A 57 -18.13 8.30 4.50
CA PRO A 57 -19.56 8.02 4.58
C PRO A 57 -20.37 9.26 4.17
N THR A 58 -21.38 9.06 3.34
CA THR A 58 -22.34 10.09 2.91
C THR A 58 -23.78 9.59 3.07
N SER A 59 -24.74 10.52 2.96
CA SER A 59 -26.17 10.20 3.01
C SER A 59 -26.64 9.41 1.80
N LYS A 60 -27.66 8.56 2.00
CA LYS A 60 -28.22 7.71 0.94
C LYS A 60 -29.08 8.47 -0.08
N ASP A 61 -29.51 9.70 0.19
CA ASP A 61 -30.42 10.48 -0.64
C ASP A 61 -29.98 11.95 -0.79
N PRO A 62 -30.25 12.63 -1.93
CA PRO A 62 -30.42 12.13 -3.29
C PRO A 62 -29.13 12.41 -4.10
N LEU A 63 -28.01 11.77 -3.74
CA LEU A 63 -26.81 11.80 -4.58
C LEU A 63 -26.97 10.82 -5.75
N PRO A 64 -26.49 11.14 -6.97
CA PRO A 64 -26.50 10.20 -8.08
C PRO A 64 -25.85 8.87 -7.68
N SER A 65 -26.49 7.76 -8.06
CA SER A 65 -26.12 6.41 -7.60
C SER A 65 -24.73 5.95 -8.02
N THR A 66 -24.14 6.57 -9.06
CA THR A 66 -22.85 6.14 -9.63
C THR A 66 -21.81 7.26 -9.67
N SER A 67 -20.58 6.94 -9.27
CA SER A 67 -19.40 7.81 -9.39
C SER A 67 -19.10 8.18 -10.84
N LYS A 68 -18.61 9.41 -11.05
CA LYS A 68 -18.05 9.87 -12.33
C LYS A 68 -16.60 9.41 -12.46
N HIS A 69 -15.92 9.23 -11.33
CA HIS A 69 -14.52 8.82 -11.25
C HIS A 69 -14.35 7.38 -11.77
N THR A 70 -13.33 7.20 -12.59
CA THR A 70 -12.94 5.90 -13.14
C THR A 70 -11.82 5.31 -12.30
N TRP A 71 -11.75 3.98 -12.27
CA TRP A 71 -10.68 3.24 -11.61
C TRP A 71 -9.30 3.60 -12.16
N LEU A 72 -9.18 3.76 -13.48
CA LEU A 72 -7.96 4.29 -14.08
C LEU A 72 -8.06 5.82 -14.19
N PRO A 73 -7.16 6.59 -13.53
CA PRO A 73 -7.19 8.04 -13.60
C PRO A 73 -6.81 8.54 -15.01
N ALA A 74 -7.27 9.74 -15.34
CA ALA A 74 -6.88 10.42 -16.58
C ALA A 74 -5.60 11.24 -16.35
N PRO A 75 -4.72 11.37 -17.36
CA PRO A 75 -4.67 10.63 -18.63
C PRO A 75 -4.49 9.12 -18.48
N ARG A 76 -5.35 8.35 -19.17
CA ARG A 76 -5.41 6.88 -19.04
C ARG A 76 -4.23 6.17 -19.69
N SER A 77 -3.71 6.73 -20.78
CA SER A 77 -2.54 6.20 -21.50
C SER A 77 -1.32 6.13 -20.59
N SER A 78 -1.07 7.21 -19.85
CA SER A 78 -0.01 7.34 -18.86
C SER A 78 -0.10 6.28 -17.77
N SER A 79 -1.27 6.17 -17.14
CA SER A 79 -1.51 5.19 -16.07
C SER A 79 -1.28 3.75 -16.54
N LEU A 80 -1.74 3.43 -17.75
CA LEU A 80 -1.58 2.10 -18.32
C LEU A 80 -0.14 1.82 -18.77
N ALA A 81 0.55 2.81 -19.34
CA ALA A 81 1.97 2.71 -19.67
C ALA A 81 2.82 2.47 -18.42
N GLY A 82 2.52 3.18 -17.32
CA GLY A 82 3.16 2.98 -16.03
C GLY A 82 2.96 1.58 -15.45
N LEU A 83 1.73 1.03 -15.54
CA LEU A 83 1.44 -0.33 -15.09
C LEU A 83 2.23 -1.37 -15.90
N LEU A 84 2.31 -1.19 -17.22
CA LEU A 84 3.08 -2.07 -18.10
C LEU A 84 4.58 -1.99 -17.82
N ARG A 85 5.11 -0.79 -17.59
CA ARG A 85 6.50 -0.58 -17.20
C ARG A 85 6.83 -1.25 -15.86
N TYR A 86 5.94 -1.15 -14.88
CA TYR A 86 6.06 -1.87 -13.61
C TYR A 86 6.06 -3.39 -13.79
N ALA A 87 5.18 -3.91 -14.66
CA ALA A 87 5.11 -5.33 -15.00
C ALA A 87 6.30 -5.84 -15.85
N GLY A 88 7.30 -5.00 -16.14
CA GLY A 88 8.52 -5.40 -16.85
C GLY A 88 8.44 -5.32 -18.37
N PHE A 89 7.33 -4.83 -18.94
CA PHE A 89 7.22 -4.63 -20.40
C PHE A 89 8.00 -3.37 -20.81
N ASN A 90 9.22 -3.58 -21.29
CA ASN A 90 10.20 -2.52 -21.55
C ASN A 90 10.49 -2.30 -23.05
N HIS A 91 9.52 -2.32 -23.98
CA HIS A 91 9.80 -2.08 -25.41
C HIS A 91 8.68 -1.30 -26.13
N GLY A 92 9.03 -0.56 -27.20
CA GLY A 92 8.29 0.56 -27.84
C GLY A 92 6.83 0.35 -28.29
N ALA A 93 6.28 1.36 -28.97
CA ALA A 93 4.84 1.57 -29.28
C ALA A 93 4.02 0.34 -29.74
N TRP A 94 4.66 -0.70 -30.26
CA TRP A 94 4.06 -1.95 -30.73
C TRP A 94 3.61 -2.90 -29.61
N SER A 95 4.32 -2.98 -28.48
CA SER A 95 3.91 -3.83 -27.33
C SER A 95 2.62 -3.30 -26.68
N TYR A 96 2.51 -1.98 -26.61
CA TYR A 96 1.33 -1.26 -26.18
C TYR A 96 0.16 -1.49 -27.14
N ALA A 97 0.35 -1.40 -28.45
CA ALA A 97 -0.75 -1.54 -29.42
C ALA A 97 -1.51 -2.89 -29.35
N ALA A 98 -0.86 -3.98 -28.92
CA ALA A 98 -1.49 -5.31 -28.84
C ALA A 98 -2.24 -5.57 -27.51
N ILE A 99 -1.72 -5.08 -26.38
CA ILE A 99 -2.30 -5.33 -25.04
C ILE A 99 -3.30 -4.24 -24.67
N LEU A 100 -3.06 -3.00 -25.11
CA LEU A 100 -3.89 -1.85 -24.79
C LEU A 100 -5.37 -2.09 -25.10
N PRO A 101 -5.82 -2.53 -26.29
CA PRO A 101 -7.25 -2.51 -26.65
C PRO A 101 -8.16 -3.35 -25.72
N ALA A 102 -7.67 -4.51 -25.25
CA ALA A 102 -8.46 -5.40 -24.39
C ALA A 102 -8.49 -4.96 -22.92
N TRP A 103 -7.34 -4.50 -22.38
CA TRP A 103 -7.26 -3.92 -21.03
C TRP A 103 -7.95 -2.57 -20.95
N ALA A 104 -7.81 -1.78 -22.02
CA ALA A 104 -8.45 -0.51 -22.24
C ALA A 104 -9.97 -0.57 -22.10
N LEU A 105 -10.65 -1.37 -22.91
CA LEU A 105 -12.11 -1.33 -22.98
C LEU A 105 -12.76 -1.74 -21.65
N GLY A 106 -12.16 -2.65 -20.90
CA GLY A 106 -12.62 -3.10 -19.57
C GLY A 106 -12.29 -2.12 -18.44
N LEU A 107 -11.02 -1.72 -18.32
CA LEU A 107 -10.55 -0.87 -17.22
C LEU A 107 -10.95 0.60 -17.39
N TRP A 108 -11.00 1.12 -18.62
CA TRP A 108 -11.33 2.54 -18.88
C TRP A 108 -12.77 2.90 -18.47
N ARG A 109 -13.69 1.93 -18.54
CA ARG A 109 -15.11 2.12 -18.19
C ARG A 109 -15.43 1.71 -16.75
N THR A 110 -14.48 1.11 -16.03
CA THR A 110 -14.70 0.70 -14.65
C THR A 110 -14.83 1.94 -13.78
N LYS A 111 -15.99 2.09 -13.13
CA LYS A 111 -16.28 3.14 -12.16
C LYS A 111 -15.88 2.69 -10.77
N LEU A 112 -15.47 3.64 -9.94
CA LEU A 112 -15.26 3.38 -8.52
C LEU A 112 -16.59 2.97 -7.86
N PRO A 113 -16.57 2.08 -6.85
CA PRO A 113 -17.76 1.63 -6.12
C PRO A 113 -18.23 2.70 -5.10
N THR A 114 -18.33 3.94 -5.56
CA THR A 114 -18.67 5.12 -4.76
C THR A 114 -19.72 5.96 -5.49
N ARG A 115 -20.28 6.93 -4.78
CA ARG A 115 -21.18 7.95 -5.32
C ARG A 115 -20.42 9.22 -5.64
N GLN A 116 -21.14 10.18 -6.23
CA GLN A 116 -20.64 11.54 -6.38
C GLN A 116 -20.25 12.12 -5.01
N PRO A 117 -19.30 13.08 -4.97
CA PRO A 117 -19.07 13.90 -3.81
C PRO A 117 -20.38 14.49 -3.28
N GLY A 118 -20.55 14.41 -1.97
CA GLY A 118 -21.68 14.95 -1.25
C GLY A 118 -21.29 15.23 0.20
N PRO A 119 -22.19 15.79 1.02
CA PRO A 119 -21.87 16.10 2.41
C PRO A 119 -21.49 14.84 3.18
N LEU A 120 -20.61 15.01 4.16
CA LEU A 120 -20.27 13.96 5.14
C LEU A 120 -21.54 13.52 5.87
N ALA A 121 -21.76 12.22 6.01
CA ALA A 121 -22.95 11.68 6.67
C ALA A 121 -23.12 12.30 8.06
N THR A 122 -24.32 12.79 8.36
CA THR A 122 -24.68 13.22 9.72
C THR A 122 -24.83 11.98 10.58
N ASN A 123 -23.89 11.76 11.50
CA ASN A 123 -24.06 10.73 12.51
C ASN A 123 -25.10 11.22 13.52
N THR A 124 -26.03 10.37 13.94
CA THR A 124 -26.99 10.70 15.01
C THR A 124 -26.28 10.87 16.37
N SER A 125 -25.06 10.34 16.50
CA SER A 125 -24.19 10.59 17.65
C SER A 125 -23.30 11.82 17.42
N SER A 126 -23.09 12.62 18.47
CA SER A 126 -22.14 13.75 18.51
C SER A 126 -20.66 13.35 18.44
N VAL A 127 -20.35 12.08 18.20
CA VAL A 127 -18.99 11.52 18.20
C VAL A 127 -18.32 11.75 16.84
N PRO A 128 -17.07 12.27 16.81
CA PRO A 128 -16.28 12.37 15.59
C PRO A 128 -16.07 11.01 14.91
N LEU A 129 -15.92 11.00 13.59
CA LEU A 129 -15.74 9.77 12.81
C LEU A 129 -14.28 9.29 12.89
N PRO A 130 -14.04 7.98 13.13
CA PRO A 130 -12.70 7.41 13.01
C PRO A 130 -12.07 7.78 11.67
N THR A 131 -10.81 8.17 11.69
CA THR A 131 -10.10 8.61 10.48
C THR A 131 -8.85 7.77 10.25
N ALA A 132 -8.57 7.45 8.99
CA ALA A 132 -7.41 6.67 8.57
C ALA A 132 -6.62 7.40 7.49
N ILE A 133 -5.29 7.34 7.54
CA ILE A 133 -4.42 7.61 6.39
C ILE A 133 -4.07 6.27 5.75
N PHE A 134 -4.32 6.14 4.45
CA PHE A 134 -4.03 4.94 3.68
C PHE A 134 -2.87 5.18 2.71
N SER A 135 -1.82 4.36 2.80
CA SER A 135 -0.68 4.37 1.88
C SER A 135 -0.70 3.14 0.96
N PRO A 136 -0.79 3.31 -0.37
CA PRO A 136 -0.76 2.19 -1.31
C PRO A 136 0.65 1.59 -1.47
N GLY A 137 0.71 0.35 -1.97
CA GLY A 137 1.96 -0.32 -2.35
C GLY A 137 2.66 0.28 -3.59
N LEU A 138 3.76 -0.33 -4.02
CA LEU A 138 4.39 -0.04 -5.31
C LEU A 138 3.39 -0.27 -6.45
N ALA A 139 3.39 0.62 -7.44
CA ALA A 139 2.41 0.66 -8.55
C ALA A 139 0.94 0.75 -8.09
N GLY A 140 0.70 1.07 -6.82
CA GLY A 140 -0.61 1.33 -6.28
C GLY A 140 -0.97 2.82 -6.35
N THR A 141 -2.27 3.08 -6.52
CA THR A 141 -2.89 4.41 -6.47
C THR A 141 -4.07 4.37 -5.49
N PRO A 142 -4.65 5.51 -5.09
CA PRO A 142 -5.89 5.51 -4.30
C PRO A 142 -7.05 4.74 -4.93
N SER A 143 -7.09 4.66 -6.26
CA SER A 143 -8.13 3.92 -6.98
C SER A 143 -7.87 2.42 -7.04
N THR A 144 -6.63 1.96 -6.95
CA THR A 144 -6.30 0.50 -6.92
C THR A 144 -6.71 -0.19 -5.62
N TYR A 145 -7.12 0.55 -4.60
CA TYR A 145 -7.64 0.03 -3.32
C TYR A 145 -9.06 0.52 -3.04
N SER A 146 -9.81 0.90 -4.08
CA SER A 146 -11.11 1.55 -3.90
C SER A 146 -12.14 0.64 -3.23
N VAL A 147 -12.09 -0.68 -3.44
CA VAL A 147 -12.96 -1.63 -2.74
C VAL A 147 -12.64 -1.65 -1.24
N TYR A 148 -11.37 -1.68 -0.88
CA TYR A 148 -10.94 -1.69 0.51
C TYR A 148 -11.29 -0.37 1.22
N CYS A 149 -10.90 0.77 0.64
CA CYS A 149 -11.16 2.09 1.20
C CYS A 149 -12.66 2.41 1.29
N SER A 150 -13.44 2.03 0.27
CA SER A 150 -14.89 2.23 0.30
C SER A 150 -15.59 1.34 1.32
N ARG A 151 -15.12 0.11 1.55
CA ARG A 151 -15.64 -0.74 2.63
C ARG A 151 -15.43 -0.10 3.99
N LEU A 152 -14.22 0.37 4.30
CA LEU A 152 -13.95 1.11 5.55
C LEU A 152 -14.88 2.33 5.68
N ALA A 153 -15.06 3.09 4.59
CA ALA A 153 -15.95 4.25 4.59
C ALA A 153 -17.43 3.91 4.80
N SER A 154 -17.91 2.80 4.24
CA SER A 154 -19.29 2.35 4.46
C SER A 154 -19.55 1.91 5.91
N HIS A 155 -18.49 1.56 6.65
CA HIS A 155 -18.52 1.27 8.08
C HIS A 155 -18.22 2.48 8.96
N GLY A 156 -18.24 3.70 8.40
CA GLY A 156 -18.16 4.95 9.15
C GLY A 156 -16.76 5.51 9.34
N ILE A 157 -15.74 5.00 8.64
CA ILE A 157 -14.36 5.50 8.73
C ILE A 157 -14.07 6.49 7.60
N VAL A 158 -13.54 7.67 7.90
CA VAL A 158 -13.01 8.57 6.86
C VAL A 158 -11.61 8.10 6.47
N VAL A 159 -11.39 7.75 5.21
CA VAL A 159 -10.10 7.26 4.71
C VAL A 159 -9.46 8.28 3.78
N ALA A 160 -8.27 8.75 4.13
CA ALA A 160 -7.44 9.63 3.32
C ALA A 160 -6.37 8.80 2.59
N ALA A 161 -6.66 8.39 1.35
CA ALA A 161 -5.77 7.57 0.54
C ALA A 161 -4.81 8.45 -0.27
N LEU A 162 -3.51 8.22 -0.10
CA LEU A 162 -2.43 8.99 -0.72
C LEU A 162 -2.17 8.54 -2.17
N ASP A 163 -2.00 9.51 -3.08
CA ASP A 163 -1.40 9.29 -4.39
C ASP A 163 0.07 9.74 -4.34
N HIS A 164 0.96 8.77 -4.09
CA HIS A 164 2.37 9.03 -3.85
C HIS A 164 3.09 9.46 -5.13
N ARG A 165 3.89 10.54 -5.03
CA ARG A 165 4.65 11.13 -6.15
C ARG A 165 6.14 10.84 -6.08
N ASP A 166 6.49 9.81 -5.34
CA ASP A 166 7.81 9.21 -5.23
C ASP A 166 8.15 8.29 -6.42
N MET A 167 7.47 8.44 -7.55
CA MET A 167 7.61 7.59 -8.75
C MET A 167 7.30 6.11 -8.50
N THR A 168 6.55 5.78 -7.44
CA THR A 168 6.05 4.42 -7.22
C THR A 168 4.69 4.20 -7.85
N SER A 169 3.85 5.22 -7.95
CA SER A 169 2.57 5.16 -8.68
C SER A 169 2.82 4.87 -10.17
N PRO A 170 1.92 4.14 -10.86
CA PRO A 170 2.02 3.92 -12.30
C PRO A 170 2.07 5.25 -13.06
N ALA A 171 1.15 6.15 -12.72
CA ALA A 171 1.20 7.56 -13.08
C ALA A 171 0.49 8.36 -11.98
N SER A 172 1.06 9.51 -11.64
CA SER A 172 0.47 10.57 -10.82
C SER A 172 0.66 11.90 -11.53
N PHE A 173 -0.16 12.89 -11.18
CA PHE A 173 -0.20 14.17 -11.85
C PHE A 173 -0.11 15.31 -10.85
N VAL A 174 0.79 16.26 -11.13
CA VAL A 174 1.04 17.46 -10.32
C VAL A 174 0.49 18.66 -11.07
N HIS A 175 -0.51 19.32 -10.48
CA HIS A 175 -1.12 20.51 -11.06
C HIS A 175 -0.37 21.76 -10.59
N SER A 176 0.04 22.58 -11.55
CA SER A 176 0.73 23.85 -11.24
C SER A 176 -0.23 24.84 -10.60
N SER A 177 0.17 25.40 -9.45
CA SER A 177 -0.57 26.48 -8.77
C SER A 177 -0.65 27.77 -9.60
N ARG A 178 0.25 27.96 -10.58
CA ARG A 178 0.35 29.17 -11.42
C ARG A 178 -0.31 29.03 -12.80
N GLY A 179 -1.11 27.98 -13.03
CA GLY A 179 -1.81 27.79 -14.31
C GLY A 179 -0.94 27.25 -15.45
N GLY A 180 0.10 26.47 -15.12
CA GLY A 180 1.00 25.83 -16.10
C GLY A 180 0.55 24.44 -16.56
N LYS A 181 1.37 23.81 -17.42
CA LYS A 181 1.17 22.43 -17.86
C LYS A 181 1.26 21.48 -16.65
N MET A 182 0.29 20.58 -16.54
CA MET A 182 0.30 19.47 -15.57
C MET A 182 1.58 18.64 -15.77
N GLU A 183 2.34 18.45 -14.69
CA GLU A 183 3.51 17.57 -14.67
C GLU A 183 3.07 16.14 -14.39
N GLU A 184 3.62 15.20 -15.15
CA GLU A 184 3.32 13.78 -15.04
C GLU A 184 4.49 13.09 -14.34
N VAL A 185 4.20 12.42 -13.24
CA VAL A 185 5.14 11.62 -12.46
C VAL A 185 4.80 10.15 -12.68
N VAL A 186 5.67 9.43 -13.40
CA VAL A 186 5.45 8.02 -13.78
C VAL A 186 6.34 7.08 -13.00
N TYR A 187 5.92 5.82 -12.96
CA TYR A 187 6.73 4.76 -12.40
C TYR A 187 8.14 4.76 -13.01
N THR A 188 9.15 4.89 -12.17
CA THR A 188 10.55 5.02 -12.59
C THR A 188 11.42 4.05 -11.80
N LYS A 189 12.40 3.42 -12.45
CA LYS A 189 13.40 2.55 -11.79
C LYS A 189 14.61 3.39 -11.44
N GLU A 190 15.38 2.95 -10.43
CA GLU A 190 16.61 3.66 -10.02
C GLU A 190 17.56 3.90 -11.19
N THR A 191 17.74 2.89 -12.03
CA THR A 191 18.62 2.92 -13.23
C THR A 191 18.25 3.98 -14.26
N ASP A 192 17.04 4.55 -14.20
CA ASP A 192 16.62 5.63 -15.11
C ASP A 192 17.03 7.02 -14.61
N LEU A 193 17.49 7.13 -13.36
CA LEU A 193 17.73 8.40 -12.65
C LEU A 193 19.19 8.60 -12.23
N THR A 194 20.01 7.55 -12.29
CA THR A 194 21.41 7.56 -11.84
C THR A 194 22.37 7.41 -13.02
N GLU A 195 23.47 8.18 -13.02
CA GLU A 195 24.58 8.03 -13.98
C GLU A 195 25.65 7.04 -13.49
N ASP A 196 25.81 6.91 -12.17
CA ASP A 196 26.84 6.08 -11.56
C ASP A 196 26.51 4.58 -11.63
N GLU A 197 27.45 3.79 -12.15
CA GLU A 197 27.48 2.32 -11.99
C GLU A 197 27.73 1.91 -10.52
N GLN A 198 28.14 2.87 -9.68
CA GLN A 198 28.31 2.65 -8.24
C GLN A 198 26.93 2.62 -7.58
N ALA A 199 26.40 1.41 -7.42
CA ALA A 199 25.25 1.16 -6.57
C ALA A 199 25.56 1.73 -5.18
N GLY A 200 24.88 2.80 -4.77
CA GLY A 200 25.03 3.28 -3.40
C GLY A 200 24.41 2.30 -2.40
N PRO A 201 24.22 2.72 -1.13
CA PRO A 201 23.77 1.84 -0.08
C PRO A 201 22.55 1.01 -0.48
N GLN A 202 22.55 -0.27 -0.12
CA GLN A 202 21.45 -1.16 -0.41
C GLN A 202 20.13 -0.51 0.04
N TRP A 203 19.13 -0.56 -0.84
CA TRP A 203 17.81 0.04 -0.61
C TRP A 203 17.76 1.56 -0.54
N LEU A 204 18.84 2.31 -0.81
CA LEU A 204 18.80 3.78 -0.67
C LEU A 204 17.66 4.39 -1.48
N TYR A 205 17.49 4.00 -2.75
CA TYR A 205 16.39 4.49 -3.58
C TYR A 205 15.01 4.26 -2.94
N ARG A 206 14.79 3.07 -2.37
CA ARG A 206 13.54 2.75 -1.67
C ARG A 206 13.42 3.51 -0.35
N ARG A 207 14.51 3.77 0.36
CA ARG A 207 14.48 4.60 1.59
C ARG A 207 14.24 6.08 1.28
N THR A 208 14.78 6.60 0.17
CA THR A 208 14.46 7.95 -0.34
C THR A 208 12.99 8.05 -0.71
N GLN A 209 12.41 7.02 -1.33
CA GLN A 209 10.97 6.95 -1.56
C GLN A 209 10.19 6.93 -0.25
N LEU A 210 10.59 6.14 0.75
CA LEU A 210 9.95 6.17 2.07
C LEU A 210 10.04 7.54 2.74
N ALA A 211 11.17 8.24 2.64
CA ALA A 211 11.34 9.62 3.12
C ALA A 211 10.36 10.59 2.46
N PHE A 212 10.23 10.49 1.14
CA PHE A 212 9.26 11.26 0.35
C PHE A 212 7.82 10.98 0.83
N ARG A 213 7.47 9.69 0.94
CA ARG A 213 6.15 9.25 1.38
C ARG A 213 5.83 9.67 2.82
N ARG A 214 6.81 9.65 3.74
CA ARG A 214 6.66 10.20 5.11
C ARG A 214 6.27 11.67 5.06
N ALA A 215 6.92 12.46 4.21
CA ALA A 215 6.57 13.86 4.03
C ALA A 215 5.16 14.04 3.43
N GLU A 216 4.74 13.19 2.50
CA GLU A 216 3.34 13.21 2.00
C GLU A 216 2.32 12.82 3.09
N VAL A 217 2.62 11.82 3.91
CA VAL A 217 1.79 11.42 5.07
C VAL A 217 1.67 12.58 6.06
N TYR A 218 2.77 13.29 6.34
CA TYR A 218 2.75 14.50 7.15
C TYR A 218 1.81 15.56 6.57
N GLU A 219 1.95 15.91 5.29
CA GLU A 219 1.10 16.94 4.67
C GLU A 219 -0.38 16.51 4.57
N ALA A 220 -0.65 15.21 4.38
CA ALA A 220 -2.00 14.67 4.45
C ALA A 220 -2.60 14.77 5.86
N SER A 221 -1.80 14.57 6.91
CA SER A 221 -2.25 14.77 8.30
C SER A 221 -2.62 16.23 8.58
N LEU A 222 -1.84 17.19 8.03
CA LEU A 222 -2.18 18.61 8.12
C LEU A 222 -3.47 18.93 7.37
N LEU A 223 -3.68 18.36 6.17
CA LEU A 223 -4.94 18.51 5.44
C LEU A 223 -6.13 18.03 6.27
N LEU A 224 -6.02 16.86 6.91
CA LEU A 224 -7.08 16.36 7.80
C LEU A 224 -7.33 17.29 8.99
N GLN A 225 -6.28 17.81 9.62
CA GLN A 225 -6.40 18.78 10.71
C GLN A 225 -7.14 20.05 10.25
N ARG A 226 -6.82 20.58 9.07
CA ARG A 226 -7.48 21.76 8.48
C ARG A 226 -8.95 21.49 8.14
N LEU A 227 -9.28 20.30 7.61
CA LEU A 227 -10.67 19.88 7.42
C LEU A 227 -11.42 19.86 8.76
N ASN A 228 -10.82 19.29 9.79
CA ASN A 228 -11.41 19.22 11.13
C ASN A 228 -11.51 20.59 11.83
N ALA A 229 -10.66 21.55 11.47
CA ALA A 229 -10.75 22.94 11.93
C ALA A 229 -11.86 23.73 11.22
N GLY A 230 -12.43 23.19 10.12
CA GLY A 230 -13.46 23.86 9.32
C GLY A 230 -12.90 24.76 8.21
N GLU A 231 -11.63 24.61 7.84
CA GLU A 231 -10.96 25.43 6.82
C GLU A 231 -11.32 25.02 5.37
N GLY A 232 -12.49 24.43 5.15
CA GLY A 232 -12.91 23.91 3.85
C GLY A 232 -12.86 24.94 2.71
N ALA A 233 -13.18 26.21 3.00
CA ALA A 233 -13.10 27.29 2.02
C ALA A 233 -11.64 27.60 1.60
N ALA A 234 -10.71 27.63 2.55
CA ALA A 234 -9.29 27.84 2.27
C ALA A 234 -8.66 26.66 1.53
N ILE A 235 -9.13 25.43 1.80
CA ILE A 235 -8.72 24.23 1.05
C ILE A 235 -9.19 24.33 -0.40
N LEU A 236 -10.44 24.76 -0.64
CA LEU A 236 -10.97 24.96 -1.98
C LEU A 236 -10.16 26.01 -2.75
N GLU A 237 -9.83 27.14 -2.12
CA GLU A 237 -9.02 28.20 -2.72
C GLU A 237 -7.60 27.71 -3.05
N ALA A 238 -6.97 26.98 -2.12
CA ALA A 238 -5.64 26.42 -2.28
C ALA A 238 -5.57 25.28 -3.30
N SER A 239 -6.71 24.68 -3.70
CA SER A 239 -6.72 23.54 -4.62
C SER A 239 -6.04 23.88 -5.94
N THR A 240 -4.94 23.18 -6.24
CA THR A 240 -4.24 23.30 -7.53
C THR A 240 -5.01 22.60 -8.64
N ARG A 241 -5.81 21.60 -8.27
CA ARG A 241 -6.61 20.80 -9.18
C ARG A 241 -7.97 21.48 -9.44
N LYS A 242 -8.20 21.94 -10.67
CA LYS A 242 -9.39 22.72 -11.04
C LYS A 242 -10.57 21.86 -11.49
N ASP A 243 -10.32 20.64 -11.97
CA ASP A 243 -11.38 19.70 -12.36
C ASP A 243 -12.16 19.12 -11.17
N THR A 244 -11.64 19.26 -9.93
CA THR A 244 -12.31 18.82 -8.70
C THR A 244 -12.97 19.96 -7.91
N VAL A 245 -12.97 21.19 -8.39
CA VAL A 245 -13.57 22.35 -7.68
C VAL A 245 -15.04 22.12 -7.34
N LYS A 246 -15.82 21.62 -8.31
CA LYS A 246 -17.22 21.28 -8.08
C LYS A 246 -17.38 20.17 -7.05
N ASP A 247 -16.54 19.14 -7.15
CA ASP A 247 -16.55 18.00 -6.23
C ASP A 247 -16.27 18.45 -4.78
N ILE A 248 -15.31 19.38 -4.61
CA ILE A 248 -14.98 19.98 -3.30
C ILE A 248 -16.16 20.81 -2.76
N GLN A 249 -16.83 21.58 -3.61
CA GLN A 249 -18.01 22.36 -3.23
C GLN A 249 -19.17 21.45 -2.78
N ASP A 250 -19.46 20.40 -3.58
CA ASP A 250 -20.53 19.43 -3.31
C ASP A 250 -20.27 18.64 -2.00
N ALA A 251 -18.99 18.45 -1.63
CA ALA A 251 -18.60 17.80 -0.38
C ALA A 251 -18.84 18.65 0.89
N GLN A 252 -19.12 19.95 0.73
CA GLN A 252 -19.41 20.88 1.82
C GLN A 252 -18.37 20.84 2.96
N LEU A 253 -17.09 20.91 2.59
CA LEU A 253 -15.97 20.80 3.53
C LEU A 253 -16.05 21.67 4.81
N PRO A 254 -16.60 22.91 4.78
CA PRO A 254 -16.78 23.69 6.02
C PRO A 254 -17.61 22.98 7.10
N LEU A 255 -18.52 22.07 6.72
CA LEU A 255 -19.35 21.29 7.65
C LEU A 255 -18.60 20.12 8.32
N TRP A 256 -17.34 19.88 7.94
CA TRP A 256 -16.51 18.82 8.52
C TRP A 256 -15.83 19.24 9.83
N LYS A 257 -16.03 20.49 10.26
CA LYS A 257 -15.49 21.02 11.51
C LYS A 257 -15.85 20.15 12.71
N GLY A 258 -14.84 19.67 13.43
CA GLY A 258 -14.98 18.82 14.62
C GLY A 258 -15.58 17.43 14.34
N ARG A 259 -15.64 17.01 13.07
CA ARG A 259 -16.26 15.73 12.67
C ARG A 259 -15.26 14.60 12.47
N LEU A 260 -13.96 14.88 12.51
CA LEU A 260 -12.91 13.88 12.33
C LEU A 260 -12.22 13.58 13.66
N ASP A 261 -12.12 12.29 14.00
CA ASP A 261 -11.41 11.81 15.17
C ASP A 261 -9.90 11.73 14.88
N LEU A 262 -9.22 12.87 15.03
CA LEU A 262 -7.78 13.02 14.78
C LEU A 262 -6.97 13.04 16.08
N THR A 263 -7.57 13.52 17.17
CA THR A 263 -6.97 13.64 18.50
C THR A 263 -8.07 13.43 19.56
N SER A 264 -7.74 12.86 20.71
CA SER A 264 -8.72 12.71 21.80
C SER A 264 -9.17 14.07 22.34
N THR A 265 -10.48 14.22 22.49
CA THR A 265 -11.17 15.42 22.99
C THR A 265 -10.99 15.67 24.49
N ASP A 266 -10.31 14.79 25.24
CA ASP A 266 -10.46 14.73 26.70
C ASP A 266 -9.15 14.99 27.47
N GLY A 267 -8.13 15.60 26.85
CA GLY A 267 -6.85 15.86 27.50
C GLY A 267 -6.04 14.60 27.85
N LYS A 268 -6.50 13.42 27.44
CA LYS A 268 -5.74 12.17 27.44
C LYS A 268 -5.17 11.96 26.04
N ALA A 269 -3.85 12.01 25.92
CA ALA A 269 -3.11 11.91 24.67
C ALA A 269 -3.20 10.51 24.05
N THR A 270 -4.33 10.19 23.43
CA THR A 270 -4.40 9.10 22.46
C THR A 270 -5.06 9.64 21.20
N SER A 271 -4.26 9.85 20.16
CA SER A 271 -4.77 9.92 18.79
C SER A 271 -5.70 8.73 18.52
N ARG A 272 -6.67 8.89 17.62
CA ARG A 272 -7.45 7.79 17.01
C ARG A 272 -7.24 7.70 15.49
N LEU A 273 -6.26 8.44 14.99
CA LEU A 273 -5.85 8.36 13.60
C LEU A 273 -5.27 6.96 13.34
N LEU A 274 -5.79 6.27 12.33
CA LEU A 274 -5.31 4.95 11.93
C LEU A 274 -4.28 5.10 10.81
N GLY A 275 -3.13 4.45 10.93
CA GLY A 275 -2.18 4.30 9.84
C GLY A 275 -2.45 2.98 9.13
N VAL A 276 -2.83 3.01 7.85
CA VAL A 276 -3.12 1.81 7.07
C VAL A 276 -2.22 1.76 5.85
N GLY A 277 -1.61 0.62 5.58
CA GLY A 277 -0.74 0.49 4.42
C GLY A 277 -0.71 -0.91 3.84
N HIS A 278 -0.56 -1.01 2.52
CA HIS A 278 -0.35 -2.28 1.82
C HIS A 278 1.06 -2.36 1.22
N SER A 279 1.75 -3.49 1.36
CA SER A 279 3.06 -3.70 0.73
C SER A 279 4.06 -2.60 1.11
N PHE A 280 4.61 -1.87 0.13
CA PHE A 280 5.47 -0.71 0.38
C PHE A 280 4.78 0.42 1.18
N GLY A 281 3.45 0.53 1.09
CA GLY A 281 2.66 1.41 1.92
C GLY A 281 2.62 1.00 3.39
N ALA A 282 2.72 -0.29 3.70
CA ALA A 282 2.87 -0.73 5.08
C ALA A 282 4.24 -0.34 5.65
N ALA A 283 5.31 -0.46 4.86
CA ALA A 283 6.63 0.08 5.22
C ALA A 283 6.62 1.60 5.40
N THR A 284 5.80 2.30 4.62
CA THR A 284 5.58 3.75 4.77
C THR A 284 5.02 4.06 6.16
N ILE A 285 3.91 3.42 6.55
CA ILE A 285 3.30 3.60 7.87
C ILE A 285 4.26 3.23 9.00
N LEU A 286 4.98 2.11 8.88
CA LEU A 286 6.01 1.72 9.84
C LEU A 286 7.11 2.78 9.98
N SER A 287 7.58 3.34 8.87
CA SER A 287 8.58 4.41 8.90
C SER A 287 8.04 5.74 9.42
N CYS A 288 6.72 6.00 9.33
CA CYS A 288 6.11 7.14 10.01
C CYS A 288 6.07 6.93 11.53
N ILE A 289 5.78 5.70 11.98
CA ILE A 289 5.76 5.34 13.40
C ILE A 289 7.18 5.37 14.00
N ASN A 290 8.17 4.88 13.27
CA ASN A 290 9.58 4.95 13.67
C ASN A 290 10.46 5.34 12.47
N PRO A 291 10.81 6.63 12.30
CA PRO A 291 11.64 7.11 11.19
C PRO A 291 12.99 6.43 11.08
N ALA A 292 13.55 5.97 12.21
CA ALA A 292 14.83 5.27 12.22
C ALA A 292 14.77 3.91 11.49
N LEU A 293 13.58 3.35 11.23
CA LEU A 293 13.42 2.14 10.40
C LEU A 293 13.79 2.36 8.93
N ALA A 294 13.90 3.59 8.44
CA ALA A 294 14.25 3.85 7.05
C ALA A 294 15.21 5.04 6.95
N PRO A 295 16.45 4.87 7.48
CA PRO A 295 17.41 5.96 7.57
C PRO A 295 17.90 6.32 6.17
N VAL A 296 18.01 7.62 5.92
CA VAL A 296 18.66 8.16 4.73
C VAL A 296 19.75 9.11 5.20
N PRO A 297 21.00 8.62 5.36
CA PRO A 297 22.09 9.39 5.96
C PRO A 297 22.34 10.74 5.29
N GLU A 298 22.11 10.84 3.99
CA GLU A 298 22.35 12.07 3.22
C GLU A 298 21.16 13.07 3.24
N LEU A 299 20.08 12.82 3.99
CA LEU A 299 18.87 13.65 4.02
C LEU A 299 18.61 14.44 5.30
N GLU A 300 19.44 14.35 6.34
CA GLU A 300 19.21 15.15 7.55
C GLU A 300 19.58 16.63 7.29
N PRO A 301 18.67 17.63 7.41
CA PRO A 301 17.39 17.67 8.13
C PRO A 301 16.14 17.94 7.23
N GLN A 302 16.09 17.45 6.00
CA GLN A 302 14.96 17.70 5.09
C GLN A 302 13.68 16.90 5.44
N GLU A 303 13.84 15.80 6.18
CA GLU A 303 12.72 14.96 6.60
C GLU A 303 11.91 15.60 7.75
N PRO A 304 10.59 15.35 7.81
CA PRO A 304 9.83 15.68 9.01
C PRO A 304 10.45 14.97 10.23
N SER A 305 10.71 15.71 11.31
CA SER A 305 11.12 15.09 12.58
C SER A 305 10.03 14.14 13.08
N SER A 306 10.40 13.17 13.92
CA SER A 306 9.44 12.26 14.56
C SER A 306 8.31 13.01 15.25
N GLU A 307 8.60 14.13 15.91
CA GLU A 307 7.62 15.00 16.58
C GLU A 307 6.60 15.64 15.63
N SER A 308 6.95 15.77 14.35
CA SER A 308 6.06 16.36 13.34
C SER A 308 5.16 15.34 12.65
N LEU A 309 5.56 14.06 12.62
CA LEU A 309 4.77 13.01 11.97
C LEU A 309 3.46 12.75 12.73
N PRO A 310 2.40 12.28 12.03
CA PRO A 310 1.15 11.97 12.69
C PRO A 310 1.33 10.87 13.74
N ASP A 311 0.85 11.13 14.94
CA ASP A 311 0.74 10.12 15.99
C ASP A 311 -0.38 9.15 15.61
N PHE A 312 -0.03 7.94 15.18
CA PHE A 312 -1.00 6.92 14.85
C PHE A 312 -1.42 6.16 16.11
N SER A 313 -2.72 5.92 16.24
CA SER A 313 -3.30 5.13 17.31
C SER A 313 -3.11 3.62 17.13
N VAL A 314 -3.06 3.20 15.86
CA VAL A 314 -2.96 1.81 15.41
C VAL A 314 -2.29 1.81 14.02
N GLY A 315 -1.41 0.85 13.79
CA GLY A 315 -0.93 0.52 12.44
C GLY A 315 -1.61 -0.74 11.89
N MET A 316 -2.40 -0.65 10.82
CA MET A 316 -2.95 -1.79 10.10
C MET A 316 -2.12 -2.05 8.84
N LEU A 317 -1.38 -3.16 8.83
CA LEU A 317 -0.39 -3.48 7.81
C LEU A 317 -0.87 -4.68 7.00
N LEU A 318 -1.12 -4.44 5.71
CA LEU A 318 -1.57 -5.46 4.77
C LEU A 318 -0.34 -5.93 3.98
N ASP A 319 0.04 -7.19 4.17
CA ASP A 319 1.13 -7.86 3.44
C ASP A 319 2.42 -7.01 3.34
N PRO A 320 3.03 -6.65 4.49
CA PRO A 320 4.03 -5.59 4.54
C PRO A 320 5.36 -6.02 3.89
N TRP A 321 5.80 -5.25 2.90
CA TRP A 321 7.14 -5.38 2.32
C TRP A 321 8.15 -4.58 3.14
N VAL A 322 8.84 -5.26 4.04
CA VAL A 322 9.76 -4.67 5.02
C VAL A 322 11.21 -4.65 4.55
N GLN A 323 11.55 -5.21 3.38
CA GLN A 323 12.94 -5.22 2.92
C GLN A 323 13.67 -3.88 2.94
N PRO A 324 13.05 -2.77 2.49
CA PRO A 324 13.68 -1.46 2.51
C PRO A 324 13.97 -0.92 3.92
N LEU A 325 13.34 -1.48 4.96
CA LEU A 325 13.53 -1.06 6.32
C LEU A 325 14.85 -1.60 6.89
N ALA A 326 15.52 -0.80 7.71
CA ALA A 326 16.66 -1.20 8.50
C ALA A 326 16.24 -2.23 9.56
N GLU A 327 17.14 -3.18 9.81
CA GLU A 327 16.98 -4.18 10.85
C GLU A 327 17.53 -3.66 12.18
N ASP A 328 17.06 -4.23 13.28
CA ASP A 328 17.59 -3.98 14.64
C ASP A 328 17.59 -2.52 15.10
N VAL A 329 16.65 -1.74 14.56
CA VAL A 329 16.44 -0.35 14.97
C VAL A 329 15.67 -0.33 16.29
N PRO A 330 16.16 0.41 17.31
CA PRO A 330 15.41 0.56 18.56
C PRO A 330 14.07 1.24 18.29
N LEU A 331 13.03 0.77 18.95
CA LEU A 331 11.74 1.46 18.96
C LEU A 331 11.85 2.78 19.71
N PRO A 332 11.02 3.79 19.36
CA PRO A 332 11.03 5.07 20.05
C PRO A 332 10.87 4.87 21.56
N ALA A 333 11.79 5.49 22.32
CA ALA A 333 11.77 5.44 23.78
C ALA A 333 10.63 6.31 24.34
N SER A 334 10.26 6.02 25.60
CA SER A 334 9.32 6.80 26.42
C SER A 334 9.55 8.32 26.30
N PRO A 335 8.51 9.19 26.26
CA PRO A 335 7.15 8.95 26.80
C PRO A 335 6.11 8.36 25.84
N SER A 336 6.33 8.30 24.53
CA SER A 336 5.36 7.80 23.54
C SER A 336 5.71 6.39 23.07
N LYS A 337 5.24 5.38 23.82
CA LYS A 337 5.29 3.98 23.33
C LYS A 337 4.67 3.91 21.93
N PRO A 338 5.26 3.14 20.99
CA PRO A 338 4.71 3.04 19.64
C PRO A 338 3.31 2.43 19.66
N PRO A 339 2.44 2.73 18.67
CA PRO A 339 1.13 2.12 18.60
C PRO A 339 1.21 0.60 18.38
N PRO A 340 0.17 -0.13 18.80
CA PRO A 340 0.04 -1.53 18.41
C PRO A 340 -0.13 -1.64 16.89
N ILE A 341 0.55 -2.64 16.30
CA ILE A 341 0.44 -2.95 14.88
C ILE A 341 -0.31 -4.28 14.66
N PHE A 342 -1.19 -4.29 13.67
CA PHE A 342 -1.97 -5.44 13.25
C PHE A 342 -1.61 -5.79 11.83
N VAL A 343 -1.16 -7.03 11.63
CA VAL A 343 -0.60 -7.47 10.35
C VAL A 343 -1.45 -8.59 9.77
N VAL A 344 -1.86 -8.41 8.51
CA VAL A 344 -2.58 -9.42 7.72
C VAL A 344 -1.74 -9.75 6.49
N ASN A 345 -1.16 -10.94 6.45
CA ASN A 345 -0.39 -11.43 5.32
C ASN A 345 -1.24 -12.26 4.36
N SER A 346 -0.83 -12.29 3.11
CA SER A 346 -1.26 -13.33 2.16
C SER A 346 -0.52 -14.64 2.40
N GLN A 347 -1.08 -15.73 1.88
CA GLN A 347 -0.37 -17.00 1.88
C GLN A 347 0.94 -16.90 1.09
N GLY A 348 0.89 -16.32 -0.12
CA GLY A 348 2.08 -16.18 -0.98
C GLY A 348 3.24 -15.47 -0.27
N PHE A 349 2.94 -14.37 0.43
CA PHE A 349 3.96 -13.62 1.15
C PHE A 349 4.47 -14.34 2.41
N THR A 350 3.61 -15.11 3.08
CA THR A 350 4.02 -15.93 4.22
C THR A 350 5.00 -17.04 3.81
N LEU A 351 4.89 -17.54 2.57
CA LEU A 351 5.80 -18.55 2.02
C LEU A 351 7.18 -17.98 1.65
N TRP A 352 7.32 -16.66 1.54
CA TRP A 352 8.62 -16.00 1.40
C TRP A 352 9.34 -15.98 2.75
N SER A 353 9.99 -17.10 3.09
CA SER A 353 10.51 -17.38 4.44
C SER A 353 11.40 -16.28 5.03
N ALA A 354 12.34 -15.75 4.24
CA ALA A 354 13.25 -14.70 4.67
C ALA A 354 12.50 -13.41 5.04
N GLU A 355 11.54 -13.00 4.23
CA GLU A 355 10.75 -11.79 4.48
C GLU A 355 9.75 -12.00 5.62
N PHE A 356 9.11 -13.16 5.67
CA PHE A 356 8.19 -13.51 6.75
C PHE A 356 8.89 -13.52 8.12
N ALA A 357 10.13 -14.04 8.19
CA ALA A 357 10.94 -13.98 9.40
C ALA A 357 11.16 -12.54 9.89
N ARG A 358 11.47 -11.63 8.95
CA ARG A 358 11.65 -10.20 9.27
C ARG A 358 10.35 -9.54 9.75
N VAL A 359 9.23 -9.82 9.09
CA VAL A 359 7.90 -9.33 9.52
C VAL A 359 7.58 -9.84 10.93
N LYS A 360 7.86 -11.12 11.21
CA LYS A 360 7.61 -11.73 12.53
C LYS A 360 8.49 -11.11 13.63
N LYS A 361 9.78 -10.89 13.35
CA LYS A 361 10.71 -10.18 14.24
C LYS A 361 10.18 -8.79 14.56
N LEU A 362 9.83 -8.02 13.52
CA LEU A 362 9.26 -6.68 13.68
C LEU A 362 7.98 -6.68 14.53
N CYS A 363 7.04 -7.58 14.25
CA CYS A 363 5.80 -7.71 15.01
C CYS A 363 6.06 -8.03 16.48
N SER A 364 7.04 -8.90 16.77
CA SER A 364 7.42 -9.28 18.13
C SER A 364 8.04 -8.11 18.89
N THR A 365 8.93 -7.35 18.23
CA THR A 365 9.52 -6.12 18.77
C THR A 365 8.47 -5.06 19.09
N PHE A 366 7.49 -4.85 18.19
CA PHE A 366 6.38 -3.94 18.48
C PHE A 366 5.49 -4.47 19.61
N ALA A 367 5.15 -5.75 19.64
CA ALA A 367 4.27 -6.32 20.67
C ALA A 367 4.85 -6.27 22.10
N SER A 368 6.19 -6.24 22.23
CA SER A 368 6.87 -6.13 23.52
C SER A 368 6.93 -4.67 24.03
N ALA A 369 7.05 -3.69 23.13
CA ALA A 369 7.24 -2.28 23.48
C ALA A 369 6.01 -1.37 23.29
N CYS A 370 4.98 -1.82 22.56
CA CYS A 370 3.87 -0.95 22.16
C CYS A 370 2.98 -0.48 23.31
N ALA A 371 2.29 0.62 23.08
CA ALA A 371 1.10 0.99 23.81
C ALA A 371 0.06 -0.14 23.69
N VAL A 372 -0.72 -0.33 24.74
CA VAL A 372 -1.86 -1.24 24.70
C VAL A 372 -3.06 -0.43 24.23
N THR A 373 -3.87 -0.99 23.34
CA THR A 373 -5.15 -0.36 22.95
C THR A 373 -6.05 -0.10 24.17
N PRO A 374 -7.03 0.82 24.09
CA PRO A 374 -7.93 1.11 25.21
C PRO A 374 -8.65 -0.11 25.80
N ASP A 375 -8.86 -1.15 24.98
CA ASP A 375 -9.50 -2.41 25.39
C ASP A 375 -8.50 -3.51 25.77
N GLY A 376 -7.24 -3.17 26.05
CA GLY A 376 -6.26 -4.10 26.59
C GLY A 376 -5.56 -4.98 25.54
N ARG A 377 -5.82 -4.77 24.24
CA ARG A 377 -5.22 -5.58 23.17
C ARG A 377 -3.84 -5.06 22.75
N LYS A 378 -2.94 -6.01 22.51
CA LYS A 378 -1.66 -5.82 21.82
C LYS A 378 -1.80 -6.12 20.33
N GLY A 379 -0.79 -5.74 19.55
CA GLY A 379 -0.68 -6.08 18.14
C GLY A 379 -0.73 -7.59 17.86
N TRP A 380 -1.04 -7.98 16.63
CA TRP A 380 -1.06 -9.39 16.18
C TRP A 380 -0.63 -9.53 14.72
N LEU A 381 -0.22 -10.75 14.36
CA LEU A 381 0.12 -11.16 13.01
C LEU A 381 -0.77 -12.33 12.60
N THR A 382 -1.42 -12.23 11.44
CA THR A 382 -2.25 -13.28 10.86
C THR A 382 -1.95 -13.48 9.37
N THR A 383 -2.22 -14.68 8.86
CA THR A 383 -2.16 -15.01 7.43
C THR A 383 -3.53 -15.45 6.95
N LEU A 384 -4.00 -14.85 5.86
CA LEU A 384 -5.15 -15.32 5.11
C LEU A 384 -4.69 -16.41 4.13
N THR A 385 -5.18 -17.64 4.31
CA THR A 385 -4.83 -18.74 3.39
C THR A 385 -5.60 -18.63 2.09
N GLY A 386 -5.00 -19.15 1.01
CA GLY A 386 -5.56 -19.12 -0.33
C GLY A 386 -5.41 -17.77 -1.04
N THR A 387 -4.85 -16.75 -0.39
CA THR A 387 -4.67 -15.40 -0.95
C THR A 387 -3.24 -15.16 -1.44
N GLN A 388 -3.12 -14.22 -2.37
CA GLN A 388 -1.88 -13.70 -2.95
C GLN A 388 -1.69 -12.23 -2.59
N HIS A 389 -0.49 -11.71 -2.86
CA HIS A 389 -0.14 -10.32 -2.58
C HIS A 389 -1.10 -9.31 -3.23
N THR A 390 -1.58 -9.59 -4.44
CA THR A 390 -2.50 -8.70 -5.15
C THR A 390 -3.93 -8.75 -4.62
N ASP A 391 -4.29 -9.70 -3.76
CA ASP A 391 -5.67 -9.85 -3.23
C ASP A 391 -6.08 -8.74 -2.26
N PHE A 392 -5.13 -7.95 -1.76
CA PHE A 392 -5.39 -6.75 -0.97
C PHE A 392 -5.78 -5.53 -1.81
N SER A 393 -5.80 -5.67 -3.14
CA SER A 393 -6.11 -4.59 -4.09
C SER A 393 -7.36 -4.91 -4.93
N ASP A 394 -7.73 -3.99 -5.82
CA ASP A 394 -8.84 -4.15 -6.73
C ASP A 394 -8.51 -5.04 -7.95
N PHE A 395 -7.22 -5.36 -8.19
CA PHE A 395 -6.77 -6.10 -9.37
C PHE A 395 -7.46 -7.46 -9.59
N PRO A 396 -7.69 -8.31 -8.57
CA PRO A 396 -8.38 -9.59 -8.76
C PRO A 396 -9.81 -9.45 -9.29
N PHE A 397 -10.53 -8.38 -8.93
CA PHE A 397 -11.89 -8.13 -9.44
C PHE A 397 -11.90 -7.68 -10.90
N LEU A 398 -10.82 -7.01 -11.33
CA LEU A 398 -10.74 -6.40 -12.65
C LEU A 398 -10.12 -7.32 -13.69
N LEU A 399 -9.19 -8.18 -13.27
CA LEU A 399 -8.45 -9.07 -14.13
C LEU A 399 -8.55 -10.51 -13.62
N PRO A 400 -9.78 -11.03 -13.42
CA PRO A 400 -9.97 -12.32 -12.75
C PRO A 400 -9.34 -13.47 -13.51
N ARG A 401 -9.10 -13.37 -14.83
CA ARG A 401 -8.40 -14.44 -15.59
C ARG A 401 -6.88 -14.45 -15.41
N PHE A 402 -6.28 -13.30 -15.10
CA PHE A 402 -4.84 -13.20 -14.81
C PHE A 402 -4.54 -13.51 -13.35
N PHE A 403 -5.54 -13.34 -12.47
CA PHE A 403 -5.42 -13.60 -11.03
C PHE A 403 -6.21 -14.83 -10.55
N ALA A 404 -6.99 -15.49 -11.41
CA ALA A 404 -7.57 -16.80 -11.10
C ALA A 404 -6.49 -17.87 -11.22
N LYS A 405 -6.46 -18.75 -10.23
CA LYS A 405 -5.74 -20.03 -10.33
C LYS A 405 -6.26 -20.78 -11.56
N THR A 406 -5.36 -21.27 -12.42
CA THR A 406 -5.81 -21.97 -13.63
C THR A 406 -6.48 -23.29 -13.26
N LYS A 407 -7.52 -23.68 -14.00
CA LYS A 407 -8.25 -24.94 -13.79
C LYS A 407 -7.34 -26.17 -13.88
N LYS A 408 -6.23 -26.07 -14.64
CA LYS A 408 -5.19 -27.11 -14.76
C LYS A 408 -4.37 -27.28 -13.48
N GLU A 409 -4.21 -26.23 -12.68
CA GLU A 409 -3.65 -26.29 -11.33
C GLU A 409 -4.65 -26.82 -10.29
N GLN A 410 -5.95 -26.81 -10.60
CA GLN A 410 -6.99 -27.42 -9.77
C GLN A 410 -7.31 -28.88 -10.14
N GLU A 411 -7.17 -29.27 -11.42
CA GLU A 411 -7.43 -30.64 -11.91
C GLU A 411 -6.20 -31.56 -11.72
N ASN A 412 -4.97 -31.06 -11.88
CA ASN A 412 -3.74 -31.82 -11.56
C ASN A 412 -3.59 -32.15 -10.06
N ASP A 413 -4.38 -31.54 -9.17
CA ASP A 413 -4.47 -31.89 -7.74
C ASP A 413 -5.27 -33.20 -7.51
N THR A 414 -5.88 -33.79 -8.54
CA THR A 414 -6.82 -34.93 -8.40
C THR A 414 -6.39 -36.24 -9.06
N GLU A 415 -5.46 -36.26 -10.03
CA GLU A 415 -5.21 -37.47 -10.85
C GLU A 415 -3.78 -38.04 -10.86
N GLU A 416 -2.74 -37.35 -10.41
CA GLU A 416 -1.38 -37.95 -10.44
C GLU A 416 -1.11 -38.80 -9.19
N GLY A 417 -1.88 -39.87 -9.01
CA GLY A 417 -1.70 -40.92 -7.99
C GLY A 417 -1.16 -42.25 -8.52
N GLU A 418 -1.18 -42.47 -9.84
CA GLU A 418 -0.67 -43.71 -10.42
C GLU A 418 0.05 -43.39 -11.73
N GLY A 419 1.36 -43.66 -11.79
CA GLY A 419 2.10 -43.62 -13.05
C GLY A 419 3.44 -42.89 -13.03
N ALA A 420 4.29 -43.10 -12.01
CA ALA A 420 5.72 -42.90 -12.21
C ALA A 420 6.25 -44.08 -13.05
N LYS A 421 6.41 -43.88 -14.36
CA LYS A 421 7.42 -44.53 -15.22
C LYS A 421 7.41 -43.92 -16.61
N ASP A 422 8.61 -43.58 -17.06
CA ASP A 422 9.00 -43.20 -18.42
C ASP A 422 8.66 -41.76 -18.87
N LEU A 423 9.61 -40.84 -18.69
CA LEU A 423 10.36 -40.27 -19.83
C LEU A 423 11.52 -39.40 -19.31
N VAL A 424 12.73 -39.94 -19.48
CA VAL A 424 14.02 -39.23 -19.51
C VAL A 424 14.23 -38.71 -20.94
N GLU A 425 15.05 -37.67 -21.07
CA GLU A 425 15.65 -37.11 -22.31
C GLU A 425 14.82 -36.09 -23.12
N ALA A 426 15.21 -34.81 -22.99
CA ALA A 426 16.02 -34.09 -23.99
C ALA A 426 15.67 -32.58 -24.04
N LEU A 427 16.42 -31.73 -23.33
CA LEU A 427 16.57 -30.29 -23.68
C LEU A 427 17.95 -29.75 -23.19
N PRO A 428 18.56 -28.78 -23.89
CA PRO A 428 19.99 -28.51 -23.85
C PRO A 428 20.43 -27.62 -22.68
N GLN A 429 21.64 -27.86 -22.19
CA GLN A 429 22.36 -27.07 -21.18
C GLN A 429 22.84 -25.73 -21.77
N PRO A 430 22.62 -24.57 -21.12
CA PRO A 430 23.35 -23.35 -21.45
C PRO A 430 24.57 -23.17 -20.54
N SER A 431 25.73 -23.10 -21.19
CA SER A 431 27.01 -22.66 -20.66
C SER A 431 26.99 -21.22 -20.16
N ALA A 432 27.83 -20.96 -19.15
CA ALA A 432 28.18 -19.69 -18.52
C ALA A 432 28.07 -18.42 -19.39
N VAL A 433 27.43 -17.36 -18.86
CA VAL A 433 27.85 -15.94 -18.88
C VAL A 433 26.94 -15.06 -17.99
N SER A 434 27.59 -14.19 -17.21
CA SER A 434 27.14 -12.89 -16.65
C SER A 434 26.14 -12.85 -15.48
N LYS A 435 26.70 -12.60 -14.28
CA LYS A 435 26.04 -12.02 -13.11
C LYS A 435 25.59 -10.59 -13.42
N THR A 436 24.29 -10.35 -13.61
CA THR A 436 23.60 -9.07 -13.37
C THR A 436 22.09 -9.23 -13.60
N SER A 437 21.27 -8.46 -12.85
CA SER A 437 19.80 -8.41 -12.88
C SER A 437 19.06 -9.43 -11.99
N GLY A 438 19.01 -9.13 -10.69
CA GLY A 438 18.02 -9.71 -9.77
C GLY A 438 16.63 -9.08 -9.99
N TYR A 439 15.92 -9.57 -11.01
CA TYR A 439 14.46 -9.47 -11.10
C TYR A 439 13.94 -10.91 -11.14
N MET A 440 13.18 -11.27 -10.12
CA MET A 440 12.62 -12.61 -9.90
C MET A 440 11.99 -13.16 -11.18
N ASP A 441 12.61 -14.24 -11.65
CA ASP A 441 12.24 -14.98 -12.83
C ASP A 441 10.96 -15.78 -12.56
N VAL A 442 10.09 -15.86 -13.56
CA VAL A 442 8.74 -16.47 -13.53
C VAL A 442 8.82 -18.00 -13.30
N PHE A 443 10.02 -18.55 -13.10
CA PHE A 443 10.34 -19.96 -12.97
C PHE A 443 10.46 -20.49 -11.52
N GLU A 444 10.50 -19.65 -10.48
CA GLU A 444 10.42 -20.16 -9.09
C GLU A 444 9.04 -20.74 -8.71
N ALA A 445 8.04 -20.58 -9.58
CA ALA A 445 6.74 -21.23 -9.45
C ALA A 445 6.82 -22.78 -9.49
N LEU A 446 7.92 -23.37 -9.99
CA LEU A 446 8.14 -24.82 -10.01
C LEU A 446 8.79 -25.37 -8.73
N SER A 447 9.50 -24.52 -7.96
CA SER A 447 10.11 -24.90 -6.68
C SER A 447 9.10 -24.93 -5.52
N LEU A 448 7.93 -24.31 -5.73
CA LEU A 448 6.78 -24.23 -4.81
C LEU A 448 6.03 -25.55 -4.61
N ARG A 449 6.34 -26.59 -5.41
CA ARG A 449 5.69 -27.91 -5.32
C ARG A 449 6.15 -28.77 -4.13
N VAL A 450 7.27 -28.46 -3.48
CA VAL A 450 7.91 -29.38 -2.52
C VAL A 450 7.62 -29.08 -1.04
N LEU A 451 7.13 -27.87 -0.68
CA LEU A 451 6.85 -27.52 0.72
C LEU A 451 5.40 -27.75 1.17
N LEU A 452 4.50 -28.10 0.25
CA LEU A 452 3.12 -28.49 0.55
C LEU A 452 2.82 -29.95 0.21
N ASP A 453 3.77 -30.69 -0.36
CA ASP A 453 3.70 -32.15 -0.45
C ASP A 453 4.28 -32.78 0.82
N GLY A 454 3.74 -32.37 1.98
CA GLY A 454 3.76 -33.21 3.16
C GLY A 454 2.76 -34.33 2.93
N ASN A 455 3.17 -35.33 2.16
CA ASN A 455 2.56 -36.64 1.95
C ASN A 455 1.02 -36.66 2.06
N ARG A 456 0.36 -36.78 0.90
CA ARG A 456 -1.08 -37.09 0.75
C ARG A 456 -1.60 -37.96 1.90
N ASP A 457 -2.34 -37.31 2.81
CA ASP A 457 -3.32 -37.83 3.80
C ASP A 457 -3.28 -37.10 5.15
N ASP A 458 -2.28 -36.25 5.40
CA ASP A 458 -2.14 -35.55 6.68
C ASP A 458 -2.47 -34.06 6.60
N GLY A 459 -3.77 -33.73 6.73
CA GLY A 459 -4.28 -32.36 6.83
C GLY A 459 -3.51 -31.44 7.82
N LEU A 460 -3.64 -30.13 7.60
CA LEU A 460 -2.94 -29.08 8.36
C LEU A 460 -3.04 -29.33 9.87
N ARG A 461 -1.91 -29.61 10.53
CA ARG A 461 -1.86 -29.76 11.99
C ARG A 461 -1.70 -28.38 12.62
N VAL A 462 -2.74 -27.90 13.28
CA VAL A 462 -2.70 -26.68 14.09
C VAL A 462 -2.68 -27.11 15.55
N ARG A 463 -1.68 -26.66 16.32
CA ARG A 463 -1.63 -26.88 17.76
C ARG A 463 -2.54 -25.88 18.45
N TRP A 464 -3.68 -26.34 18.98
CA TRP A 464 -4.64 -25.54 19.73
C TRP A 464 -4.77 -26.12 21.15
N GLU A 465 -4.55 -25.31 22.18
CA GLU A 465 -4.58 -25.72 23.60
C GLU A 465 -3.78 -27.00 23.91
N GLY A 466 -2.58 -27.12 23.32
CA GLY A 466 -1.70 -28.27 23.55
C GLY A 466 -2.16 -29.57 22.85
N LYS A 467 -3.22 -29.53 22.04
CA LYS A 467 -3.67 -30.65 21.20
C LYS A 467 -3.36 -30.37 19.73
N ASP A 468 -2.81 -31.36 19.05
CA ASP A 468 -2.66 -31.33 17.59
C ASP A 468 -4.05 -31.55 16.97
N VAL A 469 -4.61 -30.50 16.37
CA VAL A 469 -5.88 -30.56 15.64
C VAL A 469 -5.56 -30.75 14.17
N LYS A 470 -5.95 -31.91 13.62
CA LYS A 470 -5.88 -32.20 12.18
C LYS A 470 -7.07 -31.53 11.51
N LEU A 471 -6.85 -30.43 10.79
CA LEU A 471 -7.92 -29.76 10.04
C LEU A 471 -8.22 -30.57 8.77
N LYS A 472 -9.38 -31.21 8.73
CA LYS A 472 -9.94 -31.75 7.48
C LYS A 472 -10.24 -30.58 6.54
N ARG A 473 -9.72 -30.64 5.32
CA ARG A 473 -9.98 -29.66 4.24
C ARG A 473 -11.39 -29.85 3.67
N GLU A 474 -12.41 -29.61 4.49
CA GLU A 474 -13.83 -29.68 4.06
C GLU A 474 -14.46 -28.29 3.83
N THR A 475 -13.77 -27.19 4.16
CA THR A 475 -14.31 -25.84 3.96
C THR A 475 -13.81 -25.24 2.66
N ARG A 476 -14.72 -24.97 1.72
CA ARG A 476 -14.50 -24.13 0.52
C ARG A 476 -14.09 -22.67 0.85
N GLY A 477 -13.98 -22.29 2.12
CA GLY A 477 -13.54 -20.97 2.59
C GLY A 477 -12.08 -21.00 3.05
N GLY A 478 -11.33 -19.92 2.76
CA GLY A 478 -9.97 -19.74 3.26
C GLY A 478 -9.91 -19.72 4.80
N LEU A 479 -8.88 -20.31 5.37
CA LEU A 479 -8.55 -20.30 6.79
C LEU A 479 -7.78 -19.02 7.17
N LEU A 480 -8.04 -18.50 8.37
CA LEU A 480 -7.24 -17.45 9.01
C LEU A 480 -6.26 -18.09 10.00
N LEU A 481 -4.96 -17.96 9.76
CA LEU A 481 -3.91 -18.47 10.63
C LEU A 481 -3.39 -17.34 11.50
N ARG A 482 -3.49 -17.47 12.83
CA ARG A 482 -2.89 -16.51 13.77
C ARG A 482 -1.51 -16.99 14.20
N HIS A 483 -0.51 -16.12 14.06
CA HIS A 483 0.87 -16.43 14.41
C HIS A 483 1.15 -16.03 15.86
N ALA A 484 1.90 -16.88 16.56
CA ALA A 484 2.45 -16.53 17.87
C ALA A 484 3.63 -15.59 17.68
N LEU A 485 3.65 -14.50 18.47
CA LEU A 485 4.79 -13.58 18.58
C LEU A 485 5.49 -13.91 19.90
N ARG A 486 6.65 -14.59 19.83
CA ARG A 486 7.41 -15.01 21.01
C ARG A 486 8.61 -14.11 21.23
N GLU A 487 9.13 -14.07 22.45
CA GLU A 487 10.40 -13.37 22.75
C GLU A 487 11.58 -13.98 21.97
N GLU A 488 11.55 -15.28 21.71
CA GLU A 488 12.52 -16.00 20.86
C GLU A 488 12.61 -15.41 19.44
N ASP A 489 11.51 -14.85 18.91
CA ASP A 489 11.47 -14.22 17.59
C ASP A 489 12.20 -12.86 17.56
N MET A 490 12.63 -12.34 18.72
CA MET A 490 13.46 -11.14 18.83
C MET A 490 14.96 -11.43 18.68
N VAL A 491 15.38 -12.69 18.80
CA VAL A 491 16.79 -13.12 18.75
C VAL A 491 16.98 -14.14 17.62
N GLY A 492 17.31 -13.69 16.40
CA GLY A 492 17.53 -14.64 15.31
C GLY A 492 17.84 -14.07 13.93
N ALA A 493 19.10 -13.71 13.69
CA ALA A 493 19.75 -13.81 12.37
C ALA A 493 21.28 -14.04 12.49
N GLU A 494 21.75 -14.62 13.59
CA GLU A 494 23.14 -15.08 13.74
C GLU A 494 23.15 -16.51 14.27
N ALA A 495 22.99 -17.49 13.38
CA ALA A 495 23.36 -18.88 13.63
C ALA A 495 23.53 -19.59 12.28
N GLY A 496 24.69 -19.39 11.66
CA GLY A 496 25.00 -20.00 10.36
C GLY A 496 26.43 -19.75 9.87
N ALA A 497 27.40 -19.56 10.76
CA ALA A 497 28.83 -19.61 10.44
C ALA A 497 29.53 -20.24 11.63
N GLY A 498 29.71 -21.56 11.58
CA GLY A 498 30.30 -22.33 12.68
C GLY A 498 30.29 -23.83 12.41
N LEU A 499 31.02 -24.26 11.38
CA LEU A 499 32.02 -25.33 11.41
C LEU A 499 32.66 -25.48 10.03
#